data_AF-A0A699Z666-F1
#
_entry.id   AF-A0A699Z666-F1
#
_cell.length_a   1.000
_cell.length_b   1.000
_cell.length_c   1.000
_cell.angle_alpha   90.00
_cell.angle_beta   90.00
_cell.angle_gamma   90.00
#
_symmetry.space_group_name_H-M   'P 1'
#
loop_
_entity.id
_entity.type
_entity.pdbx_description
1 polymer ?
#
loop_
_entity_poly.entity_id
_entity_poly.type
_entity_poly.pdbx_seq_one_letter_code
_entity_poly.pdbx_strand_id
1 'polypeptide(L)'
;MEGELAGPHRGIIPRTVEDIFTYIVNDPEPTRWRLQGSAAAASSRDAGNTAVRQRGSGAGDWQGPGYDYLQIYNEVISDLLKPERTNLAIREDRRRGVFVEGLSEWVVRSPAEVYQLMERGQALRTTGATKLNEVSSRSHAVCIVIVEKCTAGLEGGGAAGWPRAPAAGKDAGASHSIKVGKLNLVDLAGSERVHVTGAVGKRLEESKRINASLSALGNVISALTDRRGERAHIPYRDSKLTRILEDSLGGNCRTTMICTIAPSLEAYQESLSSLKFANRAKSIKNEAHVNEDVDQRTLLRNSNVAMSTTWHNSHAHACCAAGVVWWWTRYERELRKLRAELQRRSKELVDKRALLEVEEQKRRAEADKLAALTALEKRSREFMQEKEEKRALEARISAMQARQEVPAVAAC
;
A
#
# COMPACT_ATOMS: atom_id res chain seq x y z
N MET A 1 -32.20 8.79 -5.51
CA MET A 1 -31.43 8.01 -6.50
C MET A 1 -31.50 6.50 -6.26
N GLU A 2 -32.43 5.99 -5.41
CA GLU A 2 -32.59 4.54 -5.16
C GLU A 2 -32.83 3.70 -6.44
N GLY A 3 -33.33 4.31 -7.53
CA GLY A 3 -33.57 3.63 -8.81
C GLY A 3 -32.34 3.37 -9.69
N GLU A 4 -31.24 4.12 -9.57
CA GLU A 4 -30.06 3.96 -10.46
C GLU A 4 -29.15 2.81 -10.00
N LEU A 5 -29.00 2.64 -8.68
CA LEU A 5 -28.37 1.47 -8.09
C LEU A 5 -29.30 0.24 -8.11
N ALA A 6 -30.59 0.49 -8.33
CA ALA A 6 -31.76 -0.38 -8.55
C ALA A 6 -31.97 -1.01 -9.95
N GLY A 7 -31.50 -0.32 -11.00
CA GLY A 7 -32.03 -0.49 -12.37
C GLY A 7 -31.15 -1.31 -13.34
N PRO A 8 -31.55 -1.39 -14.64
CA PRO A 8 -30.77 -2.08 -15.67
C PRO A 8 -29.43 -1.40 -16.00
N HIS A 9 -29.27 -0.12 -15.64
CA HIS A 9 -28.09 0.71 -15.90
C HIS A 9 -27.04 0.70 -14.77
N ARG A 10 -27.13 -0.23 -13.82
CA ARG A 10 -26.14 -0.39 -12.73
C ARG A 10 -24.73 -0.63 -13.28
N GLY A 11 -23.76 0.11 -12.74
CA GLY A 11 -22.34 -0.02 -13.05
C GLY A 11 -21.69 -1.31 -12.51
N ILE A 12 -20.36 -1.39 -12.62
CA ILE A 12 -19.59 -2.59 -12.25
C ILE A 12 -19.64 -2.86 -10.74
N ILE A 13 -19.42 -1.83 -9.92
CA ILE A 13 -19.35 -1.95 -8.46
C ILE A 13 -20.59 -2.64 -7.87
N PRO A 14 -21.83 -2.18 -8.10
CA PRO A 14 -23.00 -2.81 -7.49
C PRO A 14 -23.20 -4.26 -7.93
N ARG A 15 -22.94 -4.57 -9.22
CA ARG A 15 -23.04 -5.95 -9.74
C ARG A 15 -22.01 -6.87 -9.08
N THR A 16 -20.76 -6.42 -8.97
CA THR A 16 -19.70 -7.20 -8.32
C THR A 16 -20.00 -7.46 -6.84
N VAL A 17 -20.60 -6.50 -6.15
CA VAL A 17 -21.03 -6.68 -4.76
C VAL A 17 -22.12 -7.75 -4.67
N GLU A 18 -23.16 -7.69 -5.52
CA GLU A 18 -24.20 -8.72 -5.57
C GLU A 18 -23.63 -10.12 -5.85
N ASP A 19 -22.69 -10.22 -6.79
CA ASP A 19 -22.01 -11.48 -7.10
C ASP A 19 -21.22 -12.02 -5.91
N ILE A 20 -20.49 -11.16 -5.18
CA ILE A 20 -19.75 -11.54 -3.97
C ILE A 20 -20.72 -12.09 -2.92
N PHE A 21 -21.81 -11.38 -2.63
CA PHE A 21 -22.79 -11.84 -1.64
C PHE A 21 -23.50 -13.12 -2.08
N THR A 22 -23.81 -13.26 -3.37
CA THR A 22 -24.40 -14.48 -3.94
C THR A 22 -23.44 -15.66 -3.78
N TYR A 23 -22.14 -15.45 -4.02
CA TYR A 23 -21.14 -16.49 -3.81
C TYR A 23 -21.00 -16.88 -2.33
N ILE A 24 -21.00 -15.90 -1.42
CA ILE A 24 -20.92 -16.15 0.03
C ILE A 24 -22.12 -16.96 0.53
N VAL A 25 -23.34 -16.62 0.09
CA VAL A 25 -24.57 -17.30 0.50
C VAL A 25 -24.64 -18.73 -0.05
N ASN A 26 -24.09 -18.97 -1.24
CA ASN A 26 -24.13 -20.27 -1.91
C ASN A 26 -22.84 -21.10 -1.74
N ASP A 27 -21.92 -20.70 -0.85
CA ASP A 27 -20.67 -21.44 -0.63
C ASP A 27 -20.96 -22.85 -0.07
N PRO A 28 -20.60 -23.94 -0.79
CA PRO A 28 -20.94 -25.30 -0.39
C PRO A 28 -20.05 -25.86 0.72
N GLU A 29 -18.96 -25.17 1.08
CA GLU A 29 -18.04 -25.61 2.15
C GLU A 29 -18.55 -25.19 3.54
N PRO A 30 -18.32 -25.98 4.61
CA PRO A 30 -18.63 -25.59 5.98
C PRO A 30 -17.67 -24.49 6.44
N THR A 31 -17.91 -23.27 5.98
CA THR A 31 -17.00 -22.15 6.12
C THR A 31 -17.46 -21.20 7.21
N ARG A 32 -16.48 -20.71 7.96
CA ARG A 32 -16.70 -19.70 8.97
C ARG A 32 -16.03 -18.43 8.49
N TRP A 33 -16.79 -17.46 8.03
CA TRP A 33 -16.23 -16.17 7.64
C TRP A 33 -16.01 -15.32 8.89
N ARG A 34 -14.76 -14.90 9.13
CA ARG A 34 -14.34 -14.11 10.29
C ARG A 34 -13.61 -12.90 9.75
N LEU A 35 -13.87 -11.72 10.29
CA LEU A 35 -13.03 -10.53 10.07
C LEU A 35 -11.95 -10.47 11.14
N GLN A 36 -10.70 -10.28 10.73
CA GLN A 36 -9.63 -9.87 11.62
C GLN A 36 -9.87 -8.41 12.03
N GLY A 37 -10.62 -8.20 13.12
CA GLY A 37 -10.56 -6.93 13.84
C GLY A 37 -9.11 -6.65 14.18
N SER A 38 -8.53 -5.59 13.62
CA SER A 38 -7.16 -5.15 13.86
C SER A 38 -6.78 -5.33 15.34
N ALA A 39 -5.81 -6.22 15.59
CA ALA A 39 -5.23 -6.44 16.90
C ALA A 39 -4.44 -5.22 17.43
N ALA A 40 -4.47 -4.08 16.74
CA ALA A 40 -3.79 -2.85 17.15
C ALA A 40 -4.64 -1.91 18.05
N ALA A 41 -5.89 -2.24 18.37
CA ALA A 41 -6.73 -1.41 19.24
C ALA A 41 -6.58 -1.73 20.76
N ALA A 42 -5.53 -2.45 21.16
CA ALA A 42 -5.26 -2.79 22.55
C ALA A 42 -4.13 -1.94 23.17
N SER A 43 -4.11 -0.61 22.94
CA SER A 43 -3.31 0.31 23.78
C SER A 43 -3.64 1.81 23.55
N SER A 44 -4.90 2.22 23.56
CA SER A 44 -5.19 3.63 23.85
C SER A 44 -6.50 3.79 24.62
N ARG A 45 -6.39 4.46 25.78
CA ARG A 45 -7.48 4.81 26.67
C ARG A 45 -8.23 6.03 26.14
N ASP A 46 -8.86 5.93 24.98
CA ASP A 46 -9.81 6.96 24.52
C ASP A 46 -11.13 6.29 24.15
N ALA A 47 -11.91 6.04 25.19
CA ALA A 47 -13.30 5.62 25.10
C ALA A 47 -14.16 6.84 24.72
N GLY A 48 -14.30 7.06 23.42
CA GLY A 48 -15.17 8.08 22.84
C GLY A 48 -15.72 7.62 21.50
N ASN A 49 -16.76 6.79 21.56
CA ASN A 49 -17.66 6.46 20.45
C ASN A 49 -17.08 5.55 19.32
N THR A 50 -16.63 4.35 19.69
CA THR A 50 -16.41 3.23 18.75
C THR A 50 -17.48 2.15 18.95
N ALA A 51 -18.24 1.91 17.88
CA ALA A 51 -19.12 0.77 17.63
C ALA A 51 -20.24 0.52 18.66
N VAL A 52 -21.49 0.62 18.19
CA VAL A 52 -22.65 0.01 18.84
C VAL A 52 -22.39 -1.50 18.98
N ARG A 53 -21.94 -1.92 20.16
CA ARG A 53 -21.95 -3.32 20.60
C ARG A 53 -23.37 -3.64 21.06
N GLN A 54 -24.21 -4.15 20.15
CA GLN A 54 -25.33 -4.98 20.59
C GLN A 54 -24.76 -6.35 21.03
N ARG A 55 -25.01 -6.71 22.28
CA ARG A 55 -24.70 -8.04 22.84
C ARG A 55 -25.63 -9.07 22.20
N GLY A 56 -25.11 -9.78 21.20
CA GLY A 56 -25.63 -11.09 20.77
C GLY A 56 -24.91 -12.21 21.51
N SER A 57 -25.68 -13.14 22.06
CA SER A 57 -25.26 -14.29 22.85
C SER A 57 -24.85 -15.49 21.99
N GLY A 58 -23.66 -16.07 22.24
CA GLY A 58 -23.33 -17.45 21.88
C GLY A 58 -22.53 -17.65 20.58
N ALA A 59 -21.50 -18.49 20.65
CA ALA A 59 -20.88 -19.20 19.53
C ALA A 59 -20.53 -18.40 18.25
N GLY A 60 -19.55 -17.51 18.34
CA GLY A 60 -18.56 -17.42 17.26
C GLY A 60 -18.95 -16.72 15.96
N ASP A 61 -19.79 -15.71 16.07
CA ASP A 61 -20.52 -15.05 14.98
C ASP A 61 -19.71 -14.33 13.90
N TRP A 62 -20.18 -14.57 12.68
CA TRP A 62 -19.91 -13.92 11.41
C TRP A 62 -20.24 -12.41 11.43
N GLN A 63 -19.39 -11.59 10.82
CA GLN A 63 -19.66 -10.15 10.68
C GLN A 63 -20.02 -9.73 9.23
N GLY A 64 -19.50 -10.39 8.18
CA GLY A 64 -19.73 -10.02 6.75
C GLY A 64 -18.46 -9.48 6.09
N PRO A 65 -18.43 -9.17 4.77
CA PRO A 65 -17.27 -8.54 4.13
C PRO A 65 -16.90 -7.19 4.77
N GLY A 66 -15.62 -6.86 4.73
CA GLY A 66 -15.12 -5.51 5.02
C GLY A 66 -15.30 -4.60 3.80
N TYR A 67 -15.65 -3.35 4.05
CA TYR A 67 -15.85 -2.31 3.05
C TYR A 67 -15.16 -1.02 3.49
N ASP A 68 -14.23 -0.56 2.66
CA ASP A 68 -13.55 0.72 2.83
C ASP A 68 -13.80 1.61 1.60
N TYR A 69 -13.91 2.92 1.80
CA TYR A 69 -14.04 3.86 0.71
C TYR A 69 -13.23 5.12 0.98
N LEU A 70 -12.28 5.43 0.09
CA LEU A 70 -11.37 6.56 0.23
C LEU A 70 -11.30 7.40 -1.04
N GLN A 71 -10.87 8.65 -0.86
CA GLN A 71 -10.57 9.59 -1.92
C GLN A 71 -9.11 10.00 -1.84
N ILE A 72 -8.46 10.14 -3.00
CA ILE A 72 -7.15 10.77 -3.14
C ILE A 72 -7.36 12.05 -3.95
N TYR A 73 -7.16 13.19 -3.29
CA TYR A 73 -7.24 14.50 -3.92
C TYR A 73 -6.02 15.31 -3.52
N ASN A 74 -5.30 15.86 -4.50
CA ASN A 74 -4.14 16.71 -4.24
C ASN A 74 -3.07 16.05 -3.33
N GLU A 75 -2.79 14.76 -3.56
CA GLU A 75 -1.90 13.93 -2.72
C GLU A 75 -2.32 13.85 -1.24
N VAL A 76 -3.60 14.10 -0.92
CA VAL A 76 -4.21 13.91 0.40
C VAL A 76 -5.19 12.76 0.33
N ILE A 77 -5.07 11.80 1.25
CA ILE A 77 -6.01 10.68 1.38
C ILE A 77 -7.05 11.05 2.42
N SER A 78 -8.32 10.94 2.06
CA SER A 78 -9.45 11.18 2.95
C SER A 78 -10.38 9.97 2.95
N ASP A 79 -10.93 9.67 4.12
CA ASP A 79 -11.94 8.63 4.28
C ASP A 79 -13.32 9.16 3.86
N LEU A 80 -13.95 8.52 2.88
CA LEU A 80 -15.25 8.93 2.36
C LEU A 80 -16.42 8.47 3.24
N LEU A 81 -16.19 7.61 4.22
CA LEU A 81 -17.20 7.14 5.18
C LEU A 81 -17.09 7.88 6.52
N LYS A 82 -15.92 8.41 6.85
CA LYS A 82 -15.65 9.27 8.03
C LYS A 82 -14.94 10.58 7.64
N PRO A 83 -15.68 11.66 7.36
CA PRO A 83 -15.11 12.90 6.82
C PRO A 83 -14.13 13.61 7.79
N GLU A 84 -14.17 13.28 9.09
CA GLU A 84 -13.21 13.80 10.07
C GLU A 84 -11.79 13.28 9.84
N ARG A 85 -11.66 12.14 9.14
CA ARG A 85 -10.39 11.46 8.91
C ARG A 85 -9.81 11.87 7.56
N THR A 86 -8.93 12.86 7.59
CA THR A 86 -8.23 13.38 6.42
C THR A 86 -6.72 13.24 6.56
N ASN A 87 -6.02 13.33 5.43
CA ASN A 87 -4.57 13.18 5.34
C ASN A 87 -4.03 11.88 5.95
N LEU A 88 -4.68 10.77 5.63
CA LEU A 88 -4.28 9.45 6.10
C LEU A 88 -2.92 9.02 5.49
N ALA A 89 -2.18 8.24 6.26
CA ALA A 89 -0.84 7.77 5.89
C ALA A 89 -0.89 6.35 5.31
N ILE A 90 -0.06 6.10 4.29
CA ILE A 90 0.11 4.77 3.70
C ILE A 90 1.22 4.04 4.45
N ARG A 91 0.91 2.84 4.96
CA ARG A 91 1.84 1.90 5.58
C ARG A 91 1.92 0.61 4.77
N GLU A 92 2.95 -0.16 5.07
CA GLU A 92 3.25 -1.42 4.42
C GLU A 92 3.53 -2.46 5.52
N ASP A 93 2.91 -3.63 5.41
CA ASP A 93 3.16 -4.77 6.27
C ASP A 93 3.48 -5.98 5.39
N ARG A 94 4.43 -6.82 5.82
CA ARG A 94 4.85 -8.04 5.11
C ARG A 94 3.69 -9.00 4.87
N ARG A 95 2.69 -9.00 5.74
CA ARG A 95 1.53 -9.91 5.65
C ARG A 95 0.32 -9.27 4.97
N ARG A 96 0.04 -8.00 5.24
CA ARG A 96 -1.15 -7.28 4.75
C ARG A 96 -0.90 -6.55 3.41
N GLY A 97 0.36 -6.40 3.00
CA GLY A 97 0.73 -5.55 1.87
C GLY A 97 0.56 -4.07 2.21
N VAL A 98 0.29 -3.27 1.18
CA VAL A 98 0.07 -1.83 1.34
C VAL A 98 -1.34 -1.54 1.87
N PHE A 99 -1.42 -0.75 2.95
CA PHE A 99 -2.68 -0.34 3.57
C PHE A 99 -2.64 1.12 4.05
N VAL A 100 -3.82 1.71 4.24
CA VAL A 100 -3.96 3.07 4.75
C VAL A 100 -4.24 3.00 6.25
N GLU A 101 -3.34 3.57 7.05
CA GLU A 101 -3.52 3.64 8.50
C GLU A 101 -4.65 4.60 8.86
N GLY A 102 -5.54 4.17 9.76
CA GLY A 102 -6.64 4.98 10.26
C GLY A 102 -7.85 5.05 9.33
N LEU A 103 -7.83 4.38 8.17
CA LEU A 103 -9.01 4.22 7.33
C LEU A 103 -10.12 3.48 8.09
N SER A 104 -11.37 3.92 7.95
CA SER A 104 -12.49 3.20 8.55
C SER A 104 -12.81 1.95 7.76
N GLU A 105 -13.02 0.87 8.50
CA GLU A 105 -13.40 -0.44 7.98
C GLU A 105 -14.81 -0.75 8.43
N TRP A 106 -15.73 -0.89 7.48
CA TRP A 106 -17.13 -1.15 7.73
C TRP A 106 -17.46 -2.58 7.39
N VAL A 107 -18.17 -3.23 8.30
CA VAL A 107 -18.64 -4.58 8.08
C VAL A 107 -20.02 -4.51 7.43
N VAL A 108 -20.17 -5.14 6.27
CA VAL A 108 -21.43 -5.15 5.51
C VAL A 108 -22.07 -6.54 5.50
N ARG A 109 -23.38 -6.61 5.76
CA ARG A 109 -24.14 -7.87 5.82
C ARG A 109 -25.07 -8.09 4.65
N SER A 110 -25.30 -7.05 3.85
CA SER A 110 -26.13 -7.12 2.66
C SER A 110 -25.60 -6.19 1.56
N PRO A 111 -25.92 -6.47 0.27
CA PRO A 111 -25.63 -5.54 -0.82
C PRO A 111 -26.25 -4.14 -0.60
N ALA A 112 -27.42 -4.07 0.04
CA ALA A 112 -28.09 -2.81 0.33
C ALA A 112 -27.28 -1.90 1.26
N GLU A 113 -26.58 -2.45 2.26
CA GLU A 113 -25.68 -1.68 3.12
C GLU A 113 -24.51 -1.09 2.32
N VAL A 114 -23.96 -1.85 1.37
CA VAL A 114 -22.90 -1.34 0.48
C VAL A 114 -23.41 -0.18 -0.38
N TYR A 115 -24.64 -0.27 -0.91
CA TYR A 115 -25.25 0.80 -1.69
C TYR A 115 -25.42 2.10 -0.88
N GLN A 116 -25.84 1.98 0.38
CA GLN A 116 -25.95 3.14 1.27
C GLN A 116 -24.58 3.77 1.57
N LEU A 117 -23.54 2.94 1.78
CA LEU A 117 -22.17 3.43 1.99
C LEU A 117 -21.60 4.09 0.73
N MET A 118 -21.88 3.54 -0.45
CA MET A 118 -21.51 4.13 -1.73
C MET A 118 -22.18 5.50 -1.95
N GLU A 119 -23.50 5.59 -1.75
CA GLU A 119 -24.24 6.84 -1.91
C GLU A 119 -23.75 7.91 -0.92
N ARG A 120 -23.52 7.52 0.34
CA ARG A 120 -22.92 8.39 1.36
C ARG A 120 -21.54 8.90 0.94
N GLY A 121 -20.66 8.02 0.48
CA GLY A 121 -19.32 8.40 0.04
C GLY A 121 -19.33 9.31 -1.19
N GLN A 122 -20.24 9.06 -2.15
CA GLN A 122 -20.43 9.93 -3.31
C GLN A 122 -20.98 11.30 -2.94
N ALA A 123 -21.92 11.38 -1.99
CA ALA A 123 -22.42 12.65 -1.49
C ALA A 123 -21.31 13.47 -0.80
N LEU A 124 -20.43 12.83 -0.03
CA LEU A 124 -19.28 13.47 0.59
C LEU A 124 -18.21 13.91 -0.43
N ARG A 125 -17.95 13.08 -1.45
CA ARG A 125 -17.08 13.44 -2.58
C ARG A 125 -17.62 14.67 -3.34
N THR A 126 -18.94 14.77 -3.49
CA THR A 126 -19.61 15.90 -4.17
C THR A 126 -19.68 17.17 -3.32
N THR A 127 -19.89 17.07 -2.01
CA THR A 127 -20.03 18.25 -1.12
C THR A 127 -18.69 18.94 -0.80
N GLY A 128 -17.57 18.22 -0.86
CA GLY A 128 -16.23 18.82 -0.90
C GLY A 128 -16.00 19.71 -2.14
N ALA A 129 -16.87 19.59 -3.14
CA ALA A 129 -16.92 20.42 -4.34
C ALA A 129 -17.79 21.67 -4.10
N THR A 130 -17.36 22.61 -3.25
CA THR A 130 -18.09 23.89 -3.07
C THR A 130 -18.26 24.61 -4.42
N LYS A 131 -19.52 24.80 -4.87
CA LYS A 131 -20.14 25.67 -5.94
C LYS A 131 -19.31 26.27 -7.10
N LEU A 132 -18.04 25.95 -7.24
CA LEU A 132 -17.06 26.60 -8.10
C LEU A 132 -16.03 25.63 -8.70
N ASN A 133 -16.05 24.34 -8.34
CA ASN A 133 -15.09 23.32 -8.82
C ASN A 133 -15.80 21.97 -9.00
N GLU A 134 -15.62 21.31 -10.13
CA GLU A 134 -16.01 19.92 -10.35
C GLU A 134 -14.92 18.99 -9.79
N VAL A 135 -14.95 18.72 -8.48
CA VAL A 135 -13.90 17.96 -7.77
C VAL A 135 -13.96 16.44 -8.10
N SER A 136 -15.09 15.94 -8.59
CA SER A 136 -15.28 14.54 -8.97
C SER A 136 -14.34 14.11 -10.10
N SER A 137 -14.18 14.92 -11.15
CA SER A 137 -13.25 14.64 -12.27
C SER A 137 -11.77 14.77 -11.88
N ARG A 138 -11.49 15.36 -10.72
CA ARG A 138 -10.16 15.78 -10.28
C ARG A 138 -9.60 14.98 -9.10
N SER A 139 -10.33 13.97 -8.66
CA SER A 139 -9.95 13.13 -7.53
C SER A 139 -10.09 11.67 -7.90
N HIS A 140 -9.22 10.84 -7.34
CA HIS A 140 -9.33 9.39 -7.45
C HIS A 140 -10.20 8.89 -6.31
N ALA A 141 -11.07 7.92 -6.57
CA ALA A 141 -11.82 7.22 -5.54
C ALA A 141 -11.46 5.74 -5.56
N VAL A 142 -11.23 5.15 -4.38
CA VAL A 142 -10.88 3.74 -4.23
C VAL A 142 -11.85 3.10 -3.26
N CYS A 143 -12.67 2.20 -3.78
CA CYS A 143 -13.56 1.33 -3.03
C CYS A 143 -12.85 -0.01 -2.83
N ILE A 144 -12.75 -0.47 -1.59
CA ILE A 144 -12.05 -1.71 -1.23
C ILE A 144 -13.06 -2.64 -0.58
N VAL A 145 -13.18 -3.86 -1.12
CA VAL A 145 -13.98 -4.94 -0.53
C VAL A 145 -13.03 -6.04 -0.08
N ILE A 146 -13.08 -6.39 1.20
CA ILE A 146 -12.23 -7.42 1.80
C ILE A 146 -13.12 -8.60 2.21
N VAL A 147 -12.77 -9.79 1.72
CA VAL A 147 -13.50 -11.03 2.00
C VAL A 147 -12.55 -12.02 2.66
N GLU A 148 -12.90 -12.46 3.86
CA GLU A 148 -12.10 -13.41 4.65
C GLU A 148 -12.84 -14.74 4.82
N LYS A 149 -12.30 -15.81 4.24
CA LYS A 149 -12.85 -17.17 4.31
C LYS A 149 -12.02 -18.01 5.28
N CYS A 150 -12.61 -18.55 6.35
CA CYS A 150 -11.94 -19.56 7.16
C CYS A 150 -12.52 -20.95 6.86
N THR A 151 -11.65 -21.88 6.48
CA THR A 151 -11.99 -23.29 6.32
C THR A 151 -11.47 -24.05 7.54
N ALA A 152 -12.39 -24.69 8.28
CA ALA A 152 -12.03 -25.63 9.34
C ALA A 152 -11.84 -27.01 8.71
N GLY A 153 -10.61 -27.51 8.69
CA GLY A 153 -10.29 -28.85 8.23
C GLY A 153 -10.89 -29.89 9.17
N LEU A 154 -11.87 -30.65 8.67
CA LEU A 154 -12.31 -31.92 9.25
C LEU A 154 -11.25 -32.98 8.92
N GLU A 155 -10.30 -33.23 9.82
CA GLU A 155 -9.48 -34.45 9.75
C GLU A 155 -10.26 -35.62 10.35
N GLY A 156 -10.75 -36.53 9.50
CA GLY A 156 -11.25 -37.86 9.90
C GLY A 156 -12.59 -38.26 9.26
N GLY A 157 -12.55 -39.21 8.32
CA GLY A 157 -13.73 -39.71 7.61
C GLY A 157 -14.76 -40.40 8.51
N GLY A 158 -16.04 -40.19 8.19
CA GLY A 158 -17.18 -40.85 8.81
C GLY A 158 -18.47 -40.10 8.47
N ALA A 159 -19.48 -40.82 8.01
CA ALA A 159 -20.70 -40.30 7.39
C ALA A 159 -21.49 -39.26 8.22
N ALA A 160 -22.15 -38.34 7.50
CA ALA A 160 -23.40 -37.66 7.83
C ALA A 160 -23.71 -37.48 9.33
N GLY A 161 -23.14 -36.43 9.95
CA GLY A 161 -23.52 -36.00 11.29
C GLY A 161 -22.96 -34.62 11.60
N TRP A 162 -23.85 -33.65 11.83
CA TRP A 162 -23.53 -32.28 12.23
C TRP A 162 -22.66 -32.24 13.51
N PRO A 163 -21.62 -31.39 13.60
CA PRO A 163 -20.89 -31.24 14.84
C PRO A 163 -21.75 -30.44 15.84
N ARG A 164 -22.16 -31.11 16.92
CA ARG A 164 -22.77 -30.49 18.09
C ARG A 164 -21.77 -29.49 18.70
N ALA A 165 -22.26 -28.32 19.13
CA ALA A 165 -21.44 -27.27 19.75
C ALA A 165 -20.46 -27.85 20.79
N PRO A 166 -19.17 -27.45 20.78
CA PRO A 166 -18.18 -28.02 21.68
C PRO A 166 -18.57 -27.69 23.12
N ALA A 167 -18.82 -28.74 23.91
CA ALA A 167 -18.85 -28.62 25.36
C ALA A 167 -17.48 -28.07 25.79
N ALA A 168 -17.50 -27.00 26.59
CA ALA A 168 -16.31 -26.34 27.10
C ALA A 168 -15.35 -27.38 27.72
N GLY A 169 -14.13 -27.49 27.18
CA GLY A 169 -13.04 -28.22 27.82
C GLY A 169 -12.27 -29.28 27.01
N LYS A 170 -12.55 -29.52 25.72
CA LYS A 170 -11.72 -30.41 24.88
C LYS A 170 -11.46 -29.82 23.49
N ASP A 171 -10.32 -29.15 23.35
CA ASP A 171 -9.85 -28.53 22.10
C ASP A 171 -9.38 -29.59 21.09
N ALA A 172 -10.33 -30.19 20.37
CA ALA A 172 -10.06 -31.12 19.28
C ALA A 172 -9.67 -30.38 17.99
N GLY A 173 -8.37 -30.36 17.70
CA GLY A 173 -7.79 -30.83 16.42
C GLY A 173 -8.07 -30.11 15.08
N ALA A 174 -8.98 -29.13 14.97
CA ALA A 174 -9.31 -28.53 13.68
C ALA A 174 -8.18 -27.61 13.15
N SER A 175 -7.60 -27.98 12.01
CA SER A 175 -6.71 -27.09 11.24
C SER A 175 -7.55 -25.96 10.64
N HIS A 176 -7.23 -24.71 10.96
CA HIS A 176 -7.93 -23.57 10.36
C HIS A 176 -7.00 -22.92 9.34
N SER A 177 -7.42 -22.88 8.07
CA SER A 177 -6.77 -22.01 7.08
C SER A 177 -7.67 -20.82 6.78
N ILE A 178 -7.06 -19.64 6.71
CA ILE A 178 -7.75 -18.37 6.49
C ILE A 178 -7.28 -17.85 5.14
N LYS A 179 -8.22 -17.65 4.21
CA LYS A 179 -7.97 -17.05 2.91
C LYS A 179 -8.53 -15.65 2.88
N VAL A 180 -7.74 -14.68 2.42
CA VAL A 180 -8.13 -13.27 2.38
C VAL A 180 -8.12 -12.77 0.93
N GLY A 181 -9.30 -12.43 0.41
CA GLY A 181 -9.47 -11.74 -0.86
C GLY A 181 -9.61 -10.24 -0.65
N LYS A 182 -8.88 -9.43 -1.44
CA LYS A 182 -9.02 -7.97 -1.47
C LYS A 182 -9.34 -7.54 -2.90
N LEU A 183 -10.49 -6.91 -3.08
CA LEU A 183 -10.92 -6.32 -4.34
C LEU A 183 -10.82 -4.80 -4.24
N ASN A 184 -9.99 -4.20 -5.10
CA ASN A 184 -9.88 -2.75 -5.25
C ASN A 184 -10.64 -2.31 -6.50
N LEU A 185 -11.61 -1.42 -6.34
CA LEU A 185 -12.37 -0.78 -7.41
C LEU A 185 -11.98 0.70 -7.44
N VAL A 186 -11.24 1.07 -8.48
CA VAL A 186 -10.55 2.37 -8.56
C VAL A 186 -11.17 3.20 -9.68
N ASP A 187 -11.68 4.36 -9.32
CA ASP A 187 -12.14 5.41 -10.23
C ASP A 187 -11.06 6.49 -10.28
N LEU A 188 -10.37 6.60 -11.41
CA LEU A 188 -9.26 7.53 -11.57
C LEU A 188 -9.77 8.92 -11.96
N ALA A 189 -9.03 9.95 -11.54
CA ALA A 189 -9.20 11.30 -12.04
C ALA A 189 -9.03 11.35 -13.57
N GLY A 190 -9.64 12.36 -14.17
CA GLY A 190 -9.58 12.62 -15.61
C GLY A 190 -8.15 12.67 -16.13
N SER A 191 -7.92 12.00 -17.26
CA SER A 191 -6.60 11.92 -17.90
C SER A 191 -6.29 13.12 -18.80
N GLU A 192 -7.22 14.07 -18.91
CA GLU A 192 -7.07 15.24 -19.76
C GLU A 192 -5.90 16.13 -19.35
N ARG A 193 -5.28 16.75 -20.34
CA ARG A 193 -4.12 17.60 -20.11
C ARG A 193 -4.55 19.00 -19.65
N VAL A 194 -3.84 19.53 -18.66
CA VAL A 194 -4.09 20.85 -18.04
C VAL A 194 -4.21 21.98 -19.08
N HIS A 195 -3.45 21.95 -20.18
CA HIS A 195 -3.49 22.98 -21.22
C HIS A 195 -4.84 23.06 -21.95
N VAL A 196 -5.61 21.97 -21.98
CA VAL A 196 -6.94 21.91 -22.60
C VAL A 196 -7.99 22.54 -21.67
N THR A 197 -7.73 22.58 -20.36
CA THR A 197 -8.70 23.04 -19.35
C THR A 197 -8.78 24.57 -19.19
N GLY A 198 -7.84 25.33 -19.78
CA GLY A 198 -7.80 26.79 -19.66
C GLY A 198 -7.61 27.32 -18.23
N ALA A 199 -7.16 26.48 -17.29
CA ALA A 199 -7.04 26.83 -15.87
C ALA A 199 -5.92 27.85 -15.61
N VAL A 200 -6.20 28.90 -14.81
CA VAL A 200 -5.25 29.96 -14.44
C VAL A 200 -5.08 30.05 -12.92
N GLY A 201 -3.90 30.48 -12.45
CA GLY A 201 -3.62 30.76 -11.04
C GLY A 201 -3.66 29.50 -10.17
N LYS A 202 -4.37 29.54 -9.03
CA LYS A 202 -4.47 28.40 -8.09
C LYS A 202 -5.01 27.13 -8.73
N ARG A 203 -5.90 27.25 -9.72
CA ARG A 203 -6.45 26.10 -10.46
C ARG A 203 -5.40 25.41 -11.33
N LEU A 204 -4.45 26.17 -11.89
CA LEU A 204 -3.35 25.59 -12.67
C LEU A 204 -2.46 24.72 -11.78
N GLU A 205 -2.13 25.20 -10.58
CA GLU A 205 -1.32 24.45 -9.61
C GLU A 205 -2.04 23.19 -9.10
N GLU A 206 -3.35 23.26 -8.89
CA GLU A 206 -4.18 22.10 -8.57
C GLU A 206 -4.19 21.07 -9.71
N SER A 207 -4.48 21.49 -10.95
CA SER A 207 -4.49 20.61 -12.12
C SER A 207 -3.13 19.96 -12.38
N LYS A 208 -2.02 20.68 -12.14
CA LYS A 208 -0.66 20.10 -12.20
C LYS A 208 -0.50 18.96 -11.21
N ARG A 209 -1.01 19.10 -9.98
CA ARG A 209 -0.88 18.07 -8.93
C ARG A 209 -1.77 16.86 -9.20
N ILE A 210 -2.97 17.05 -9.74
CA ILE A 210 -3.84 15.94 -10.17
C ILE A 210 -3.12 15.14 -11.25
N ASN A 211 -2.58 15.81 -12.26
CA ASN A 211 -1.85 15.16 -13.34
C ASN A 211 -0.52 14.58 -12.88
N ALA A 212 0.06 15.02 -11.75
CA ALA A 212 1.25 14.43 -11.17
C ALA A 212 1.01 12.96 -10.78
N SER A 213 -0.12 12.65 -10.15
CA SER A 213 -0.48 11.28 -9.78
C SER A 213 -0.66 10.35 -11.00
N LEU A 214 -1.30 10.83 -12.07
CA LEU A 214 -1.47 10.10 -13.32
C LEU A 214 -0.16 9.99 -14.12
N SER A 215 0.71 11.00 -14.04
CA SER A 215 2.04 10.96 -14.64
C SER A 215 2.95 9.96 -13.92
N ALA A 216 2.92 9.93 -12.58
CA ALA A 216 3.61 8.94 -11.77
C ALA A 216 3.12 7.52 -12.13
N LEU A 217 1.81 7.32 -12.26
CA LEU A 217 1.24 6.07 -12.76
C LEU A 217 1.79 5.70 -14.15
N GLY A 218 1.85 6.66 -15.07
CA GLY A 218 2.45 6.47 -16.39
C GLY A 218 3.94 6.11 -16.36
N ASN A 219 4.70 6.64 -15.40
CA ASN A 219 6.12 6.34 -15.20
C ASN A 219 6.32 4.92 -14.63
N VAL A 220 5.50 4.52 -13.65
CA VAL A 220 5.49 3.15 -13.11
C VAL A 220 5.22 2.14 -14.21
N ILE A 221 4.20 2.38 -15.05
CA ILE A 221 3.88 1.50 -16.18
C ILE A 221 5.05 1.42 -17.16
N SER A 222 5.65 2.56 -17.54
CA SER A 222 6.81 2.56 -18.43
C SER A 222 7.96 1.73 -17.84
N ALA A 223 8.28 1.93 -16.56
CA ALA A 223 9.35 1.22 -15.87
C ALA A 223 9.09 -0.30 -15.80
N LEU A 224 7.85 -0.71 -15.54
CA LEU A 224 7.45 -2.12 -15.51
C LEU A 224 7.50 -2.80 -16.88
N THR A 225 7.36 -2.03 -17.96
CA THR A 225 7.36 -2.56 -19.33
C THR A 225 8.73 -2.50 -20.01
N ASP A 226 9.67 -1.72 -19.48
CA ASP A 226 11.02 -1.62 -20.02
C ASP A 226 11.85 -2.85 -19.65
N ARG A 227 11.99 -3.78 -20.61
CA ARG A 227 12.72 -5.03 -20.43
C ARG A 227 14.24 -4.87 -20.47
N ARG A 228 14.76 -3.67 -20.75
CA ARG A 228 16.22 -3.45 -20.87
C ARG A 228 16.93 -3.37 -19.52
N GLY A 229 16.19 -3.25 -18.41
CA GLY A 229 16.75 -3.23 -17.06
C GLY A 229 15.98 -4.13 -16.12
N GLU A 230 16.34 -5.42 -16.04
CA GLU A 230 15.77 -6.43 -15.11
C GLU A 230 15.87 -6.06 -13.61
N ARG A 231 16.43 -4.90 -13.26
CA ARG A 231 16.57 -4.36 -11.89
C ARG A 231 16.29 -2.86 -11.78
N ALA A 232 15.53 -2.29 -12.72
CA ALA A 232 15.17 -0.87 -12.64
C ALA A 232 14.25 -0.63 -11.42
N HIS A 233 14.60 0.35 -10.59
CA HIS A 233 13.74 0.80 -9.48
C HIS A 233 12.41 1.31 -10.04
N ILE A 234 11.30 0.73 -9.57
CA ILE A 234 9.95 1.17 -9.95
C ILE A 234 9.50 2.31 -9.03
N PRO A 235 9.14 3.48 -9.56
CA PRO A 235 8.89 4.68 -8.76
C PRO A 235 7.47 4.73 -8.15
N TYR A 236 7.04 3.69 -7.43
CA TYR A 236 5.71 3.68 -6.79
C TYR A 236 5.53 4.82 -5.79
N ARG A 237 6.62 5.33 -5.22
CA ARG A 237 6.62 6.38 -4.19
C ARG A 237 6.36 7.79 -4.71
N ASP A 238 6.35 8.00 -6.02
CA ASP A 238 6.16 9.32 -6.64
C ASP A 238 4.74 9.87 -6.44
N SER A 239 3.76 9.01 -6.14
CA SER A 239 2.41 9.43 -5.75
C SER A 239 1.77 8.48 -4.74
N LYS A 240 0.83 8.99 -3.94
CA LYS A 240 0.03 8.15 -3.03
C LYS A 240 -0.83 7.13 -3.79
N LEU A 241 -1.30 7.50 -4.99
CA LEU A 241 -2.05 6.60 -5.87
C LEU A 241 -1.21 5.37 -6.24
N THR A 242 0.00 5.58 -6.77
CA THR A 242 0.88 4.49 -7.21
C THR A 242 1.34 3.61 -6.05
N ARG A 243 1.46 4.15 -4.83
CA ARG A 243 1.70 3.34 -3.63
C ARG A 243 0.50 2.46 -3.27
N ILE A 244 -0.73 3.00 -3.31
CA ILE A 244 -1.94 2.20 -3.03
C ILE A 244 -2.12 1.09 -4.08
N LEU A 245 -1.71 1.35 -5.33
CA LEU A 245 -1.83 0.42 -6.46
C LEU A 245 -0.57 -0.43 -6.69
N GLU A 246 0.38 -0.43 -5.75
CA GLU A 246 1.64 -1.16 -5.89
C GLU A 246 1.41 -2.66 -6.14
N ASP A 247 0.53 -3.28 -5.35
CA ASP A 247 0.12 -4.68 -5.56
C ASP A 247 -0.57 -4.88 -6.92
N SER A 248 -1.33 -3.89 -7.39
CA SER A 248 -2.07 -3.94 -8.65
C SER A 248 -1.20 -3.82 -9.89
N LEU A 249 0.01 -3.27 -9.79
CA LEU A 249 0.88 -2.98 -10.93
C LEU A 249 2.22 -3.68 -10.72
N GLY A 250 2.35 -4.91 -11.21
CA GLY A 250 3.56 -5.72 -11.06
C GLY A 250 3.64 -6.55 -9.78
N GLY A 251 2.64 -6.46 -8.89
CA GLY A 251 2.61 -7.20 -7.62
C GLY A 251 1.63 -8.38 -7.60
N ASN A 252 1.20 -8.74 -6.39
CA ASN A 252 0.24 -9.82 -6.14
C ASN A 252 -1.21 -9.32 -6.33
N CYS A 253 -1.65 -9.23 -7.58
CA CYS A 253 -3.03 -8.86 -7.88
C CYS A 253 -3.43 -9.34 -9.27
N ARG A 254 -4.69 -9.76 -9.42
CA ARG A 254 -5.31 -9.90 -10.74
C ARG A 254 -5.90 -8.55 -11.14
N THR A 255 -5.21 -7.84 -12.02
CA THR A 255 -5.55 -6.47 -12.38
C THR A 255 -6.24 -6.40 -13.74
N THR A 256 -7.39 -5.74 -13.77
CA THR A 256 -8.12 -5.38 -14.99
C THR A 256 -8.14 -3.87 -15.11
N MET A 257 -7.67 -3.34 -16.24
CA MET A 257 -7.75 -1.91 -16.56
C MET A 257 -8.85 -1.70 -17.60
N ILE A 258 -9.79 -0.79 -17.31
CA ILE A 258 -10.83 -0.37 -18.24
C ILE A 258 -10.43 0.99 -18.80
N CYS A 259 -10.23 1.06 -20.11
CA CYS A 259 -9.92 2.30 -20.81
C CYS A 259 -11.21 2.89 -21.37
N THR A 260 -11.67 3.99 -20.80
CA THR A 260 -12.85 4.73 -21.28
C THR A 260 -12.44 5.75 -22.33
N ILE A 261 -13.08 5.71 -23.49
CA ILE A 261 -12.80 6.61 -24.62
C ILE A 261 -14.08 7.29 -25.09
N ALA A 262 -13.94 8.48 -25.65
CA ALA A 262 -15.04 9.20 -26.30
C ALA A 262 -14.93 9.05 -27.83
N PRO A 263 -16.03 8.76 -28.55
CA PRO A 263 -16.04 8.59 -30.00
C PRO A 263 -16.06 9.92 -30.78
N SER A 264 -16.17 11.06 -30.10
CA SER A 264 -16.23 12.38 -30.72
C SER A 264 -14.89 12.83 -31.31
N LEU A 265 -14.93 13.54 -32.44
CA LEU A 265 -13.74 14.08 -33.10
C LEU A 265 -12.95 15.05 -32.19
N GLU A 266 -13.65 15.85 -31.39
CA GLU A 266 -13.05 16.78 -30.42
C GLU A 266 -12.17 16.06 -29.37
N ALA A 267 -12.54 14.83 -29.02
CA ALA A 267 -11.83 14.02 -28.03
C ALA A 267 -10.75 13.13 -28.66
N TYR A 268 -10.51 13.21 -29.97
CA TYR A 268 -9.62 12.29 -30.70
C TYR A 268 -8.23 12.18 -30.07
N GLN A 269 -7.61 13.31 -29.71
CA GLN A 269 -6.25 13.34 -29.13
C GLN A 269 -6.19 12.70 -27.74
N GLU A 270 -7.21 12.93 -26.91
CA GLU A 270 -7.29 12.34 -25.57
C GLU A 270 -7.61 10.85 -25.66
N SER A 271 -8.57 10.44 -26.49
CA SER A 271 -8.87 9.03 -26.77
C SER A 271 -7.66 8.25 -27.28
N LEU A 272 -6.88 8.83 -28.21
CA LEU A 272 -5.64 8.22 -28.70
C LEU A 272 -4.59 8.09 -27.58
N SER A 273 -4.47 9.09 -26.72
CA SER A 273 -3.55 9.07 -25.58
C SER A 273 -3.92 7.97 -24.57
N SER A 274 -5.21 7.85 -24.24
CA SER A 274 -5.75 6.80 -23.36
C SER A 274 -5.55 5.40 -23.95
N LEU A 275 -5.75 5.21 -25.25
CA LEU A 275 -5.47 3.94 -25.93
C LEU A 275 -3.98 3.57 -25.91
N LYS A 276 -3.09 4.53 -26.16
CA LYS A 276 -1.63 4.32 -26.07
C LYS A 276 -1.20 3.97 -24.65
N PHE A 277 -1.81 4.61 -23.65
CA PHE A 277 -1.58 4.28 -22.24
C PHE A 277 -2.00 2.85 -21.92
N ALA A 278 -3.22 2.46 -22.29
CA ALA A 278 -3.74 1.10 -22.11
C ALA A 278 -2.88 0.05 -22.83
N ASN A 279 -2.40 0.35 -24.05
CA ASN A 279 -1.53 -0.55 -24.80
C ASN A 279 -0.19 -0.81 -24.09
N ARG A 280 0.37 0.19 -23.41
CA ARG A 280 1.55 0.00 -22.55
C ARG A 280 1.20 -0.85 -21.33
N ALA A 281 0.13 -0.48 -20.62
CA ALA A 281 -0.32 -1.19 -19.41
C ALA A 281 -0.60 -2.68 -19.66
N LYS A 282 -1.11 -3.04 -20.85
CA LYS A 282 -1.34 -4.43 -21.28
C LYS A 282 -0.09 -5.32 -21.18
N SER A 283 1.12 -4.75 -21.26
CA SER A 283 2.38 -5.49 -21.23
C SER A 283 2.91 -5.77 -19.82
N ILE A 284 2.27 -5.21 -18.78
CA ILE A 284 2.63 -5.46 -17.38
C ILE A 284 2.31 -6.92 -17.04
N LYS A 285 3.21 -7.54 -16.28
CA LYS A 285 3.03 -8.89 -15.75
C LYS A 285 2.92 -8.80 -14.24
N ASN A 286 1.84 -9.34 -13.69
CA ASN A 286 1.63 -9.48 -12.24
C ASN A 286 1.91 -10.92 -11.81
N GLU A 287 2.34 -11.09 -10.56
CA GLU A 287 2.60 -12.40 -9.93
C GLU A 287 1.53 -12.70 -8.87
N ALA A 288 0.32 -12.98 -9.34
CA ALA A 288 -0.82 -13.23 -8.47
C ALA A 288 -0.74 -14.61 -7.79
N HIS A 289 -0.80 -14.63 -6.47
CA HIS A 289 -0.85 -15.84 -5.63
C HIS A 289 -2.01 -15.76 -4.63
N VAL A 290 -2.45 -16.92 -4.12
CA VAL A 290 -3.53 -16.99 -3.15
C VAL A 290 -3.02 -16.54 -1.79
N ASN A 291 -3.68 -15.54 -1.19
CA ASN A 291 -3.37 -15.09 0.17
C ASN A 291 -4.00 -16.08 1.16
N GLU A 292 -3.21 -17.04 1.60
CA GLU A 292 -3.62 -18.04 2.59
C GLU A 292 -2.69 -17.97 3.81
N ASP A 293 -3.28 -17.68 4.96
CA ASP A 293 -2.63 -17.81 6.25
C ASP A 293 -3.03 -19.13 6.89
N VAL A 294 -2.04 -20.00 7.03
CA VAL A 294 -2.16 -21.26 7.78
C VAL A 294 -1.84 -20.97 9.24
N ASP A 295 -2.73 -21.35 10.16
CA ASP A 295 -2.51 -21.17 11.61
C ASP A 295 -1.12 -21.71 12.03
N GLN A 296 -0.40 -20.96 12.88
CA GLN A 296 0.96 -21.33 13.34
C GLN A 296 0.99 -22.72 13.97
N ARG A 297 -0.11 -23.13 14.62
CA ARG A 297 -0.27 -24.47 15.21
C ARG A 297 -0.37 -25.58 14.16
N THR A 298 -1.01 -25.31 13.03
CA THR A 298 -1.06 -26.23 11.88
C THR A 298 0.30 -26.32 11.19
N LEU A 299 1.01 -25.20 11.03
CA LEU A 299 2.37 -25.20 10.48
C LEU A 299 3.32 -26.07 11.34
N LEU A 300 3.29 -25.89 12.66
CA LEU A 300 4.06 -26.70 13.61
C LEU A 300 3.65 -28.18 13.56
N ARG A 301 2.36 -28.49 13.41
CA ARG A 301 1.87 -29.88 13.27
C ARG A 301 2.32 -30.51 11.96
N ASN A 302 2.22 -29.82 10.83
CA ASN A 302 2.64 -30.34 9.52
C ASN A 302 4.15 -30.60 9.50
N SER A 303 4.95 -29.74 10.13
CA SER A 303 6.38 -29.99 10.33
C SER A 303 6.65 -31.21 11.21
N ASN A 304 5.90 -31.39 12.30
CA ASN A 304 6.02 -32.55 13.20
C ASN A 304 5.52 -33.86 12.58
N VAL A 305 4.47 -33.82 11.76
CA VAL A 305 3.94 -34.99 11.04
C VAL A 305 4.89 -35.38 9.92
N ALA A 306 5.41 -34.43 9.13
CA ALA A 306 6.44 -34.71 8.11
C ALA A 306 7.71 -35.35 8.73
N MET A 307 8.08 -34.94 9.94
CA MET A 307 9.11 -35.63 10.74
C MET A 307 8.68 -37.03 11.20
N SER A 308 7.42 -37.24 11.60
CA SER A 308 6.91 -38.55 12.04
C SER A 308 6.77 -39.57 10.89
N THR A 309 6.37 -39.14 9.69
CA THR A 309 6.23 -40.03 8.51
C THR A 309 7.58 -40.44 7.95
N THR A 310 8.58 -39.54 8.00
CA THR A 310 9.99 -39.90 7.71
C THR A 310 10.56 -40.83 8.78
N TRP A 311 10.12 -40.72 10.03
CA TRP A 311 10.47 -41.66 11.12
C TRP A 311 9.91 -43.08 10.92
N HIS A 312 8.65 -43.22 10.49
CA HIS A 312 8.01 -44.54 10.31
C HIS A 312 8.51 -45.30 9.07
N ASN A 313 8.84 -44.60 7.98
CA ASN A 313 9.35 -45.26 6.77
C ASN A 313 10.82 -45.71 6.87
N SER A 314 11.55 -45.30 7.92
CA SER A 314 12.95 -45.70 8.17
C SER A 314 13.15 -46.67 9.35
N HIS A 315 12.10 -47.06 10.08
CA HIS A 315 12.21 -47.94 11.26
C HIS A 315 11.40 -49.24 11.15
N ALA A 316 11.45 -49.90 9.99
CA ALA A 316 11.16 -51.35 9.92
C ALA A 316 12.38 -52.21 10.31
N HIS A 317 13.57 -51.62 10.50
CA HIS A 317 14.80 -52.32 10.88
C HIS A 317 15.58 -51.50 11.91
N ALA A 318 15.38 -51.76 13.21
CA ALA A 318 16.39 -51.66 14.29
C ALA A 318 15.72 -51.51 15.67
N CYS A 319 15.21 -52.61 16.22
CA CYS A 319 14.84 -52.71 17.62
C CYS A 319 16.12 -53.08 18.42
N CYS A 320 16.89 -52.09 18.89
CA CYS A 320 17.92 -52.27 19.95
C CYS A 320 18.37 -50.91 20.51
N ALA A 321 18.25 -50.73 21.84
CA ALA A 321 18.48 -49.48 22.57
C ALA A 321 19.91 -48.88 22.45
N ALA A 322 20.90 -49.66 22.01
CA ALA A 322 22.26 -49.18 21.75
C ALA A 322 22.35 -48.27 20.51
N GLY A 323 21.42 -48.42 19.55
CA GLY A 323 21.40 -47.63 18.32
C GLY A 323 21.02 -46.16 18.56
N VAL A 324 20.11 -45.89 19.50
CA VAL A 324 19.59 -44.53 19.79
C VAL A 324 20.70 -43.62 20.34
N VAL A 325 21.55 -44.15 21.22
CA VAL A 325 22.68 -43.39 21.79
C VAL A 325 23.74 -43.10 20.73
N TRP A 326 24.04 -44.06 19.85
CA TRP A 326 24.99 -43.91 18.75
C TRP A 326 24.50 -42.93 17.67
N TRP A 327 23.20 -42.95 17.37
CA TRP A 327 22.58 -42.02 16.43
C TRP A 327 22.51 -40.60 17.00
N TRP A 328 22.21 -40.45 18.30
CA TRP A 328 22.23 -39.15 18.97
C TRP A 328 23.64 -38.54 19.01
N THR A 329 24.66 -39.34 19.33
CA THR A 329 26.06 -38.86 19.29
C THR A 329 26.52 -38.52 17.88
N ARG A 330 26.08 -39.27 16.86
CA ARG A 330 26.36 -38.94 15.45
C ARG A 330 25.65 -37.66 15.02
N TYR A 331 24.36 -37.51 15.34
CA TYR A 331 23.55 -36.34 15.02
C TYR A 331 24.09 -35.08 15.71
N GLU A 332 24.47 -35.15 16.98
CA GLU A 332 25.13 -34.03 17.66
C GLU A 332 26.48 -33.66 17.04
N ARG A 333 27.24 -34.64 16.55
CA ARG A 333 28.52 -34.41 15.89
C ARG A 333 28.32 -33.76 14.51
N GLU A 334 27.30 -34.19 13.77
CA GLU A 334 26.87 -33.58 12.50
C GLU A 334 26.34 -32.15 12.73
N LEU A 335 25.54 -31.91 13.77
CA LEU A 335 25.03 -30.59 14.13
C LEU A 335 26.16 -29.64 14.54
N ARG A 336 27.17 -30.13 15.27
CA ARG A 336 28.37 -29.36 15.59
C ARG A 336 29.17 -29.03 14.34
N LYS A 337 29.32 -29.98 13.40
CA LYS A 337 29.97 -29.72 12.10
C LYS A 337 29.20 -28.67 11.30
N LEU A 338 27.89 -28.82 11.13
CA LEU A 338 27.04 -27.88 10.39
C LEU A 338 27.02 -26.50 11.04
N ARG A 339 26.96 -26.41 12.38
CA ARG A 339 27.06 -25.12 13.08
C ARG A 339 28.44 -24.48 12.90
N ALA A 340 29.52 -25.26 12.93
CA ALA A 340 30.87 -24.77 12.64
C ALA A 340 31.02 -24.34 11.18
N GLU A 341 30.44 -25.07 10.23
CA GLU A 341 30.41 -24.76 8.80
C GLU A 341 29.60 -23.47 8.53
N LEU A 342 28.48 -23.30 9.23
CA LEU A 342 27.62 -22.13 9.12
C LEU A 342 28.24 -20.91 9.81
N GLN A 343 28.97 -21.11 10.91
CA GLN A 343 29.83 -20.06 11.48
C GLN A 343 31.01 -19.72 10.56
N ARG A 344 31.64 -20.69 9.90
CA ARG A 344 32.72 -20.48 8.94
C ARG A 344 32.23 -19.71 7.72
N ARG A 345 31.11 -20.13 7.12
CA ARG A 345 30.45 -19.43 6.01
C ARG A 345 29.91 -18.06 6.42
N SER A 346 29.40 -17.91 7.64
CA SER A 346 29.01 -16.59 8.18
C SER A 346 30.22 -15.68 8.42
N LYS A 347 31.41 -16.24 8.68
CA LYS A 347 32.68 -15.50 8.76
C LYS A 347 33.24 -15.17 7.37
N GLU A 348 32.98 -16.02 6.37
CA GLU A 348 33.37 -15.84 4.97
C GLU A 348 32.45 -14.88 4.20
N LEU A 349 31.18 -14.74 4.61
CA LEU A 349 30.20 -13.81 4.01
C LEU A 349 30.25 -12.36 4.55
N VAL A 350 31.22 -12.05 5.41
CA VAL A 350 31.68 -10.67 5.59
C VAL A 350 33.11 -10.64 5.08
N ASP A 351 33.25 -10.41 3.77
CA ASP A 351 34.53 -10.10 3.16
C ASP A 351 35.06 -8.83 3.86
N LYS A 352 35.93 -9.00 4.87
CA LYS A 352 36.49 -7.89 5.64
C LYS A 352 37.14 -6.85 4.72
N ARG A 353 37.61 -7.25 3.53
CA ARG A 353 38.14 -6.36 2.51
C ARG A 353 37.06 -5.49 1.87
N ALA A 354 35.91 -6.05 1.48
CA ALA A 354 34.80 -5.28 0.92
C ALA A 354 34.20 -4.31 1.95
N LEU A 355 34.14 -4.71 3.22
CA LEU A 355 33.68 -3.82 4.29
C LEU A 355 34.66 -2.64 4.51
N LEU A 356 35.97 -2.92 4.53
CA LEU A 356 37.01 -1.89 4.64
C LEU A 356 37.03 -0.96 3.42
N GLU A 357 36.80 -1.47 2.21
CA GLU A 357 36.67 -0.63 1.00
C GLU A 357 35.46 0.30 1.09
N VAL A 358 34.31 -0.20 1.56
CA VAL A 358 33.11 0.62 1.74
C VAL A 358 33.30 1.66 2.85
N GLU A 359 33.95 1.30 3.96
CA GLU A 359 34.29 2.24 5.03
C GLU A 359 35.29 3.31 4.57
N GLU A 360 36.30 2.94 3.78
CA GLU A 360 37.28 3.87 3.25
C GLU A 360 36.65 4.81 2.21
N GLN A 361 35.77 4.30 1.33
CA GLN A 361 34.98 5.10 0.40
C GLN A 361 34.09 6.10 1.14
N LYS A 362 33.42 5.65 2.20
CA LYS A 362 32.60 6.52 3.06
C LYS A 362 33.44 7.62 3.70
N ARG A 363 34.63 7.28 4.23
CA ARG A 363 35.55 8.25 4.84
C ARG A 363 36.06 9.29 3.84
N ARG A 364 36.36 8.88 2.60
CA ARG A 364 36.76 9.80 1.51
C ARG A 364 35.61 10.73 1.13
N ALA A 365 34.40 10.19 0.97
CA ALA A 365 33.21 11.00 0.67
C ALA A 365 32.87 12.00 1.77
N GLU A 366 33.04 11.62 3.05
CA GLU A 366 32.85 12.54 4.18
C GLU A 366 33.91 13.65 4.23
N ALA A 367 35.17 13.35 3.88
CA ALA A 367 36.24 14.34 3.79
C ALA A 367 36.00 15.33 2.64
N ASP A 368 35.59 14.86 1.46
CA ASP A 368 35.27 15.71 0.31
C ASP A 368 34.07 16.62 0.62
N LYS A 369 33.04 16.08 1.30
CA LYS A 369 31.90 16.86 1.77
C LYS A 369 32.33 17.98 2.72
N LEU A 370 33.22 17.70 3.67
CA LEU A 370 33.72 18.69 4.62
C LEU A 370 34.57 19.76 3.93
N ALA A 371 35.43 19.36 2.99
CA ALA A 371 36.22 20.30 2.19
C ALA A 371 35.33 21.23 1.36
N ALA A 372 34.27 20.70 0.74
CA ALA A 372 33.30 21.49 0.00
C ALA A 372 32.56 22.50 0.89
N LEU A 373 32.13 22.09 2.09
CA LEU A 373 31.50 23.00 3.06
C LEU A 373 32.44 24.12 3.49
N THR A 374 33.71 23.78 3.79
CA THR A 374 34.72 24.76 4.22
C THR A 374 35.04 25.76 3.11
N ALA A 375 35.12 25.30 1.86
CA ALA A 375 35.31 26.17 0.70
C ALA A 375 34.11 27.10 0.47
N LEU A 376 32.88 26.60 0.69
CA LEU A 376 31.66 27.40 0.59
C LEU A 376 31.61 28.49 1.66
N GLU A 377 31.99 28.17 2.90
CA GLU A 377 32.07 29.14 4.00
C GLU A 377 33.13 30.22 3.74
N LYS A 378 34.31 29.83 3.23
CA LYS A 378 35.35 30.79 2.87
C LYS A 378 34.87 31.76 1.79
N ARG A 379 34.25 31.23 0.72
CA ARG A 379 33.69 32.03 -0.36
C ARG A 379 32.57 32.94 0.13
N SER A 380 31.76 32.49 1.07
CA SER A 380 30.73 33.32 1.72
C SER A 380 31.35 34.47 2.53
N ARG A 381 32.48 34.27 3.20
CA ARG A 381 33.18 35.33 3.95
C ARG A 381 33.83 36.34 3.02
N GLU A 382 34.51 35.88 1.97
CA GLU A 382 35.11 36.73 0.94
C GLU A 382 34.02 37.60 0.27
N PHE A 383 32.88 37.00 -0.08
CA PHE A 383 31.74 37.73 -0.63
C PHE A 383 31.16 38.79 0.33
N MET A 384 31.12 38.50 1.64
CA MET A 384 30.68 39.48 2.64
C MET A 384 31.66 40.64 2.79
N GLN A 385 32.97 40.38 2.73
CA GLN A 385 34.00 41.42 2.75
C GLN A 385 33.92 42.32 1.51
N GLU A 386 33.83 41.74 0.30
CA GLU A 386 33.64 42.50 -0.94
C GLU A 386 32.38 43.38 -0.88
N LYS A 387 31.30 42.87 -0.27
CA LYS A 387 30.05 43.63 -0.10
C LYS A 387 30.21 44.82 0.85
N GLU A 388 30.99 44.66 1.93
CA GLU A 388 31.28 45.74 2.87
C GLU A 388 32.19 46.81 2.24
N GLU A 389 33.23 46.40 1.53
CA GLU A 389 34.13 47.29 0.80
C GLU A 389 33.38 48.09 -0.27
N LYS A 390 32.52 47.41 -1.03
CA LYS A 390 31.67 48.07 -2.03
C LYS A 390 30.77 49.13 -1.39
N ARG A 391 30.11 48.81 -0.26
CA ARG A 391 29.28 49.78 0.48
C ARG A 391 30.09 50.99 0.97
N ALA A 392 31.31 50.76 1.45
CA ALA A 392 32.19 51.84 1.91
C ALA A 392 32.62 52.76 0.75
N LEU A 393 32.93 52.18 -0.42
CA LEU A 393 33.23 52.92 -1.65
C LEU A 393 32.03 53.72 -2.14
N GLU A 394 30.84 53.12 -2.19
CA GLU A 394 29.60 53.80 -2.57
C GLU A 394 29.30 55.00 -1.66
N ALA A 395 29.48 54.84 -0.34
CA ALA A 395 29.33 55.94 0.61
C ALA A 395 30.35 57.08 0.38
N ARG A 396 31.61 56.74 0.06
CA ARG A 396 32.67 57.71 -0.27
C ARG A 396 32.39 58.47 -1.55
N ILE A 397 31.92 57.78 -2.59
CA ILE A 397 31.55 58.39 -3.88
C ILE A 397 30.38 59.35 -3.65
N SER A 398 29.35 58.92 -2.93
CA SER A 398 28.20 59.76 -2.60
C SER A 398 28.60 61.01 -1.81
N ALA A 399 29.51 60.89 -0.84
CA ALA A 399 30.04 62.04 -0.09
C ALA A 399 30.89 63.00 -0.96
N MET A 400 31.62 62.51 -1.96
CA MET A 400 32.34 63.36 -2.91
C MET A 400 31.40 64.06 -3.89
N GLN A 401 30.37 63.38 -4.39
CA GLN A 401 29.36 63.97 -5.25
C GLN A 401 28.57 65.09 -4.52
N ALA A 402 28.19 64.85 -3.26
CA ALA A 402 27.54 65.85 -2.42
C ALA A 402 28.42 67.09 -2.13
N ARG A 403 29.76 66.97 -2.20
CA ARG A 403 30.70 68.10 -2.08
C ARG A 403 30.89 68.88 -3.37
N GLN A 404 30.61 68.28 -4.54
CA GLN A 404 30.65 68.96 -5.83
C GLN A 404 29.36 69.71 -6.16
N GLU A 405 28.23 69.32 -5.55
CA GLU A 405 26.96 70.06 -5.62
C GLU A 405 26.90 71.19 -4.58
N VAL A 406 27.76 72.20 -4.71
CA VAL A 406 27.51 73.51 -4.07
C VAL A 406 26.64 74.31 -5.05
N PRO A 407 25.43 74.76 -4.67
CA PRO A 407 24.60 75.55 -5.56
C PRO A 407 25.28 76.88 -5.83
N ALA A 408 25.64 77.09 -7.09
CA ALA A 408 25.80 78.43 -7.60
C ALA A 408 24.46 79.18 -7.44
N VAL A 409 24.57 80.44 -7.02
CA VAL A 409 23.56 81.51 -7.12
C VAL A 409 22.64 81.73 -5.90
N ALA A 410 22.99 82.76 -5.13
CA ALA A 410 22.15 83.93 -4.80
C ALA A 410 23.13 85.06 -4.39
N ALA A 411 23.49 86.06 -5.20
CA ALA A 411 22.71 87.10 -5.88
C ALA A 411 21.81 87.91 -4.92
N CYS A 412 22.35 88.98 -4.32
CA CYS A 412 21.89 90.37 -4.54
C CYS A 412 22.86 91.37 -3.90
#